data_AF-A0A6M2DW18-F1
#
_entry.id   AF-A0A6M2DW18-F1
#
_cell.length_a   1.000
_cell.length_b   1.000
_cell.length_c   1.000
_cell.angle_alpha   90.00
_cell.angle_beta   90.00
_cell.angle_gamma   90.00
#
_symmetry.space_group_name_H-M   'P 1'
#
loop_
_entity.id
_entity.type
_entity.pdbx_description
1 polymer ?
#
loop_
_entity_poly.entity_id
_entity_poly.type
_entity_poly.pdbx_seq_one_letter_code
_entity_poly.pdbx_strand_id
1 'polypeptide(L)'
;MPDTFNSWFLITELHVWILLVRSMAEGCEKDSYGRVMRNNIVEALWADVATRSKQLGVNSTVLRKQIQTLSEQFQYALIGYDEGLESDMILAAAIWRRIFERQCDDPELIEKLVIYVRKQIAFLDKIPSEEFLMKRELTLLRLDETT
;
A
#
# COMPACT_ATOMS: atom_id res chain seq x y z
N MET A 1 -1.60 -10.03 -12.59
CA MET A 1 -1.16 -8.70 -13.09
C MET A 1 0.10 -8.88 -13.92
N PRO A 2 0.33 -8.07 -14.97
CA PRO A 2 1.55 -8.16 -15.78
C PRO A 2 2.79 -7.73 -14.98
N ASP A 3 3.96 -8.27 -15.30
CA ASP A 3 5.21 -7.89 -14.63
C ASP A 3 5.72 -6.54 -15.18
N THR A 4 5.24 -5.45 -14.59
CA THR A 4 5.54 -4.09 -15.00
C THR A 4 5.85 -3.20 -13.80
N PHE A 5 6.52 -2.06 -14.03
CA PHE A 5 6.75 -1.05 -13.01
C PHE A 5 5.43 -0.60 -12.34
N ASN A 6 4.36 -0.41 -13.12
CA ASN A 6 3.06 0.00 -12.58
C ASN A 6 2.47 -1.09 -11.69
N SER A 7 2.46 -2.35 -12.14
CA SER A 7 1.93 -3.45 -11.34
C SER A 7 2.72 -3.68 -10.06
N TRP A 8 4.06 -3.58 -10.12
CA TRP A 8 4.91 -3.59 -8.92
C TRP A 8 4.53 -2.45 -7.97
N PHE A 9 4.35 -1.23 -8.49
CA PHE A 9 4.02 -0.07 -7.66
C PHE A 9 2.66 -0.22 -7.00
N LEU A 10 1.61 -0.63 -7.72
CA LEU A 10 0.27 -0.83 -7.18
C LEU A 10 0.24 -1.88 -6.06
N ILE A 11 0.94 -3.00 -6.26
CA ILE A 11 1.06 -4.03 -5.22
C ILE A 11 1.83 -3.48 -4.02
N THR A 12 2.95 -2.78 -4.24
CA THR A 12 3.76 -2.21 -3.16
C THR A 12 2.99 -1.13 -2.40
N GLU A 13 2.26 -0.27 -3.09
CA GLU A 13 1.40 0.78 -2.53
C GLU A 13 0.37 0.20 -1.56
N LEU A 14 -0.32 -0.87 -1.94
CA LEU A 14 -1.31 -1.50 -1.07
C LEU A 14 -0.68 -1.99 0.25
N HIS A 15 0.47 -2.65 0.17
CA HIS A 15 1.18 -3.13 1.36
C HIS A 15 1.76 -1.99 2.19
N VAL A 16 2.28 -0.93 1.54
CA VAL A 16 2.72 0.28 2.22
C VAL A 16 1.55 0.87 2.98
N TRP A 17 0.39 1.06 2.36
CA TRP A 17 -0.80 1.57 3.04
C TRP A 17 -1.19 0.73 4.25
N ILE A 18 -1.21 -0.61 4.14
CA ILE A 18 -1.48 -1.51 5.27
C ILE A 18 -0.50 -1.23 6.45
N LEU A 19 0.79 -1.05 6.15
CA LEU A 19 1.80 -0.71 7.17
C LEU A 19 1.60 0.71 7.72
N LEU A 20 1.14 1.66 6.90
CA LEU A 20 0.82 3.01 7.36
C LEU A 20 -0.34 2.98 8.35
N VAL A 21 -1.43 2.25 8.05
CA VAL A 21 -2.57 2.06 8.97
C VAL A 21 -2.09 1.54 10.32
N ARG A 22 -1.27 0.48 10.33
CA ARG A 22 -0.71 -0.04 11.57
C ARG A 22 0.21 0.95 12.28
N SER A 23 1.05 1.68 11.54
CA SER A 23 1.96 2.68 12.11
C SER A 23 1.21 3.81 12.80
N MET A 24 0.06 4.25 12.26
CA MET A 24 -0.73 5.33 12.85
C MET A 24 -1.36 4.97 14.21
N ALA A 25 -1.48 3.67 14.53
CA ALA A 25 -1.89 3.23 15.87
C ALA A 25 -0.81 3.50 16.94
N GLU A 26 0.44 3.76 16.54
CA GLU A 26 1.58 4.11 17.41
C GLU A 26 1.72 5.63 17.63
N GLY A 27 0.65 6.38 17.40
CA GLY A 27 0.60 7.84 17.54
C GLY A 27 0.65 8.58 16.20
N CYS A 28 -0.04 9.72 16.16
CA CYS A 28 -0.16 10.57 14.96
C CYS A 28 0.33 11.99 15.21
N GLU A 29 0.54 12.34 16.48
CA GLU A 29 1.07 13.59 16.95
C GLU A 29 2.51 13.82 16.48
N LYS A 30 2.93 15.08 16.57
CA LYS A 30 4.29 15.46 16.22
C LYS A 30 5.28 14.68 17.11
N ASP A 31 6.31 14.14 16.47
CA ASP A 31 7.39 13.36 17.10
C ASP A 31 6.96 12.02 17.72
N SER A 32 5.74 11.54 17.46
CA SER A 32 5.30 10.18 17.79
C SER A 32 6.05 9.12 16.96
N TYR A 33 6.22 7.93 17.55
CA TYR A 33 6.83 6.79 16.86
C TYR A 33 6.06 6.42 15.59
N GLY A 34 4.72 6.43 15.64
CA GLY A 34 3.88 6.14 14.49
C GLY A 34 4.10 7.11 13.32
N ARG A 35 4.17 8.42 13.60
CA ARG A 35 4.44 9.43 12.57
C ARG A 35 5.85 9.30 11.99
N VAL A 36 6.86 9.01 12.82
CA VAL A 36 8.23 8.79 12.35
C VAL A 36 8.30 7.55 11.45
N MET A 37 7.70 6.44 11.89
CA MET A 37 7.65 5.18 11.13
C MET A 37 6.96 5.38 9.77
N ARG A 38 5.78 6.02 9.78
CA ARG A 38 5.03 6.36 8.56
C ARG A 38 5.88 7.15 7.56
N ASN A 39 6.60 8.17 8.03
CA ASN A 39 7.46 8.97 7.15
C ASN A 39 8.61 8.14 6.57
N ASN A 40 9.27 7.33 7.39
CA ASN A 40 10.37 6.46 6.94
C ASN A 40 9.89 5.43 5.89
N ILE A 41 8.71 4.83 6.08
CA ILE A 41 8.13 3.88 5.12
C ILE A 41 7.86 4.58 3.78
N VAL A 42 7.23 5.76 3.81
CA VAL A 42 6.94 6.52 2.58
C VAL A 42 8.22 6.97 1.88
N GLU A 43 9.23 7.41 2.64
CA GLU A 43 10.55 7.77 2.10
C GLU A 43 11.21 6.57 1.42
N ALA A 44 11.18 5.39 2.05
CA ALA A 44 11.70 4.15 1.49
C ALA A 44 11.00 3.75 0.18
N LEU A 45 9.66 3.88 0.12
CA LEU A 45 8.90 3.66 -1.12
C LEU A 45 9.41 4.56 -2.25
N TRP A 46 9.55 5.87 -2.00
CA TRP A 46 9.98 6.81 -3.02
C TRP A 46 11.44 6.64 -3.42
N ALA A 47 12.31 6.20 -2.50
CA ALA A 47 13.67 5.81 -2.83
C ALA A 47 13.72 4.60 -3.78
N ASP A 48 12.86 3.59 -3.58
CA ASP A 48 12.78 2.44 -4.48
C ASP A 48 12.18 2.84 -5.85
N VAL A 49 11.14 3.67 -5.86
CA VAL A 49 10.58 4.27 -7.09
C VAL A 49 11.67 5.01 -7.88
N ALA A 50 12.47 5.86 -7.23
CA ALA A 50 13.54 6.61 -7.86
C ALA A 50 14.64 5.69 -8.42
N THR A 51 14.90 4.56 -7.76
CA THR A 51 15.91 3.58 -8.17
C THR A 51 15.44 2.78 -9.38
N ARG A 52 14.24 2.19 -9.31
CA ARG A 52 13.65 1.37 -10.37
C ARG A 52 13.32 2.19 -11.61
N SER A 53 12.82 3.41 -11.45
CA SER A 53 12.44 4.25 -12.59
C SER A 53 13.62 4.63 -13.49
N LYS A 54 14.83 4.75 -12.94
CA LYS A 54 16.06 4.98 -13.74
C LYS A 54 16.36 3.82 -14.68
N GLN A 55 15.92 2.61 -14.35
CA GLN A 55 16.15 1.41 -15.17
C GLN A 55 15.23 1.33 -16.38
N LEU A 56 14.17 2.17 -16.44
CA LEU A 56 13.20 2.18 -17.53
C LEU A 56 13.71 2.87 -18.81
N GLY A 57 14.88 3.53 -18.77
CA GLY A 57 15.47 4.21 -19.94
C GLY A 57 14.66 5.41 -20.47
N VAL A 58 13.74 5.94 -19.67
CA VAL A 58 12.86 7.06 -20.04
C VAL A 58 13.59 8.40 -19.87
N ASN A 59 13.25 9.38 -20.72
CA ASN A 59 13.75 10.75 -20.59
C ASN A 59 13.44 11.34 -19.19
N SER A 60 14.43 11.99 -18.58
CA SER A 60 14.33 12.50 -17.19
C SER A 60 13.19 13.49 -16.96
N THR A 61 12.85 14.33 -17.94
CA THR A 61 11.74 15.29 -17.85
C THR A 61 10.40 14.58 -17.86
N VAL A 62 10.24 13.59 -18.75
CA VAL A 62 9.03 12.76 -18.82
C VAL A 62 8.89 11.95 -17.53
N LEU A 63 9.98 11.35 -17.07
CA LEU A 63 10.00 10.57 -15.86
C LEU A 63 9.59 11.39 -14.63
N ARG A 64 10.10 12.61 -14.49
CA ARG A 64 9.71 13.51 -13.38
C ARG A 64 8.22 13.77 -13.36
N LYS A 65 7.62 14.05 -14.53
CA LYS A 65 6.17 14.25 -14.64
C LYS A 65 5.39 12.99 -14.27
N GLN A 66 5.84 11.82 -14.73
CA GLN A 66 5.22 10.54 -14.40
C GLN A 66 5.28 10.23 -12.90
N ILE A 67 6.43 10.48 -12.25
CA ILE A 67 6.56 10.31 -10.80
C ILE A 67 5.65 11.28 -10.04
N GLN A 68 5.52 12.53 -10.50
CA GLN A 68 4.58 13.49 -9.90
C GLN A 68 3.14 12.98 -9.99
N THR A 69 2.71 12.55 -11.18
CA THR A 69 1.37 11.95 -11.37
C THR A 69 1.19 10.71 -10.50
N LEU A 70 2.21 9.87 -10.39
CA LEU A 70 2.17 8.67 -9.54
C LEU A 70 2.01 9.03 -8.06
N SER A 71 2.69 10.08 -7.59
CA SER A 71 2.55 10.60 -6.23
C SER A 71 1.14 11.11 -5.95
N GLU A 72 0.54 11.84 -6.88
CA GLU A 72 -0.85 12.31 -6.75
C GLU A 72 -1.80 11.10 -6.66
N GLN A 73 -1.66 10.13 -7.56
CA GLN A 73 -2.45 8.91 -7.56
C GLN A 73 -2.29 8.10 -6.27
N PHE A 74 -1.06 8.01 -5.74
CA PHE A 74 -0.80 7.37 -4.45
C PHE A 74 -1.60 8.02 -3.33
N GLN A 75 -1.60 9.35 -3.22
CA GLN A 75 -2.40 10.05 -2.19
C GLN A 75 -3.91 9.76 -2.33
N TYR A 76 -4.44 9.78 -3.55
CA TYR A 76 -5.86 9.45 -3.79
C TYR A 76 -6.17 7.99 -3.43
N ALA A 77 -5.25 7.07 -3.72
CA ALA A 77 -5.40 5.67 -3.36
C ALA A 77 -5.47 5.48 -1.84
N LEU A 78 -4.57 6.13 -1.07
CA LEU A 78 -4.59 6.06 0.39
C LEU A 78 -5.94 6.51 0.96
N ILE A 79 -6.48 7.64 0.48
CA ILE A 79 -7.80 8.13 0.92
C ILE A 79 -8.89 7.10 0.62
N GLY A 80 -8.90 6.54 -0.59
CA GLY A 80 -9.89 5.53 -0.96
C GLY A 80 -9.78 4.24 -0.14
N TYR A 81 -8.58 3.84 0.25
CA TYR A 81 -8.38 2.69 1.13
C TYR A 81 -8.77 3.00 2.58
N ASP A 82 -8.48 4.20 3.08
CA ASP A 82 -8.88 4.67 4.42
C ASP A 82 -10.41 4.67 4.55
N GLU A 83 -11.14 5.21 3.56
CA GLU A 83 -12.61 5.11 3.49
C GLU A 83 -13.09 3.65 3.45
N GLY A 84 -12.33 2.78 2.80
CA GLY A 84 -12.59 1.35 2.75
C GLY A 84 -12.49 0.65 4.10
N LEU A 85 -11.83 1.24 5.10
CA LEU A 85 -11.75 0.63 6.44
C LEU A 85 -13.13 0.47 7.07
N GLU A 86 -14.08 1.34 6.75
CA GLU A 86 -15.44 1.32 7.31
C GLU A 86 -16.37 0.30 6.63
N SER A 87 -16.08 -0.11 5.40
CA SER A 87 -16.96 -0.99 4.62
C SER A 87 -16.22 -1.81 3.57
N ASP A 88 -16.48 -3.11 3.55
CA ASP A 88 -15.95 -4.02 2.51
C ASP A 88 -16.42 -3.65 1.11
N MET A 89 -17.61 -3.07 0.98
CA MET A 89 -18.11 -2.58 -0.31
C MET A 89 -17.27 -1.40 -0.81
N ILE A 90 -16.92 -0.45 0.08
CA ILE A 90 -16.09 0.70 -0.27
C ILE A 90 -14.66 0.23 -0.57
N LEU A 91 -14.11 -0.68 0.24
CA LEU A 91 -12.79 -1.26 0.03
C LEU A 91 -12.71 -2.04 -1.30
N ALA A 92 -13.72 -2.86 -1.62
CA ALA A 92 -13.84 -3.56 -2.89
C ALA A 92 -13.84 -2.57 -4.07
N ALA A 93 -14.58 -1.47 -3.95
CA ALA A 93 -14.64 -0.45 -4.97
C ALA A 93 -13.29 0.30 -5.14
N ALA A 94 -12.58 0.58 -4.04
CA ALA A 94 -11.25 1.18 -4.07
C ALA A 94 -10.22 0.24 -4.74
N ILE A 95 -10.21 -1.04 -4.34
CA ILE A 95 -9.39 -2.10 -4.93
C ILE A 95 -9.67 -2.25 -6.42
N TRP A 96 -10.95 -2.31 -6.82
CA TRP A 96 -11.33 -2.44 -8.21
C TRP A 96 -10.86 -1.25 -9.06
N ARG A 97 -11.02 -0.02 -8.56
CA ARG A 97 -10.55 1.17 -9.27
C ARG A 97 -9.03 1.23 -9.38
N ARG A 98 -8.31 0.83 -8.34
CA ARG A 98 -6.86 1.06 -8.22
C ARG A 98 -6.01 -0.11 -8.68
N ILE A 99 -6.25 -1.31 -8.17
CA ILE A 99 -5.46 -2.52 -8.48
C ILE A 99 -5.88 -3.14 -9.81
N PHE A 100 -7.19 -3.18 -10.05
CA PHE A 100 -7.77 -3.74 -11.28
C PHE A 100 -8.02 -2.66 -12.35
N GLU A 101 -7.69 -1.40 -12.10
CA GLU A 101 -7.84 -0.29 -13.07
C GLU A 101 -9.25 -0.14 -13.66
N ARG A 102 -10.28 -0.54 -12.88
CA ARG A 102 -11.71 -0.64 -13.28
C ARG A 102 -12.00 -1.74 -14.31
N GLN A 103 -11.10 -2.72 -14.43
CA GLN A 103 -11.18 -3.84 -15.35
C GLN A 103 -11.04 -5.14 -14.56
N CYS A 104 -12.17 -5.77 -14.26
CA CYS A 104 -12.19 -7.10 -13.68
C CYS A 104 -13.51 -7.78 -14.03
N ASP A 105 -13.44 -8.88 -14.77
CA ASP A 105 -14.61 -9.66 -15.15
C ASP A 105 -15.00 -10.69 -14.07
N ASP A 106 -14.05 -11.02 -13.18
CA ASP A 106 -14.24 -11.97 -12.08
C ASP A 106 -14.29 -11.24 -10.72
N PRO A 107 -15.49 -11.03 -10.15
CA PRO A 107 -15.62 -10.36 -8.86
C PRO A 107 -15.03 -11.16 -7.69
N GLU A 108 -14.84 -12.48 -7.81
CA GLU A 108 -14.21 -13.29 -6.75
C GLU A 108 -12.76 -12.87 -6.50
N LEU A 109 -12.06 -12.38 -7.52
CA LEU A 109 -10.69 -11.87 -7.36
C LEU A 109 -10.65 -10.60 -6.51
N ILE A 110 -11.67 -9.74 -6.63
CA ILE A 110 -11.81 -8.53 -5.82
C ILE A 110 -12.12 -8.93 -4.38
N GLU A 111 -13.06 -9.85 -4.19
CA GLU A 111 -13.41 -10.38 -2.86
C GLU A 111 -12.21 -11.01 -2.15
N LYS A 112 -11.44 -11.87 -2.84
CA LYS A 112 -10.21 -12.46 -2.28
C LYS A 112 -9.23 -11.41 -1.81
N LEU A 113 -9.05 -10.31 -2.57
CA LEU A 113 -8.14 -9.25 -2.17
C LEU A 113 -8.68 -8.42 -0.99
N VAL A 114 -10.00 -8.20 -0.91
CA VAL A 114 -10.65 -7.58 0.26
C VAL A 114 -10.40 -8.43 1.51
N ILE A 115 -10.66 -9.74 1.44
CA ILE A 115 -10.43 -10.68 2.54
C ILE A 115 -8.97 -10.66 2.96
N TYR A 116 -8.05 -10.67 2.00
CA TYR A 116 -6.63 -10.57 2.25
C TYR A 116 -6.27 -9.29 3.02
N VAL A 117 -6.71 -8.13 2.55
CA VAL A 117 -6.46 -6.84 3.21
C VAL A 117 -7.00 -6.84 4.64
N ARG A 118 -8.22 -7.33 4.86
CA ARG A 118 -8.82 -7.43 6.21
C ARG A 118 -8.01 -8.34 7.12
N LYS A 119 -7.61 -9.51 6.63
CA LYS A 119 -6.78 -10.45 7.40
C LYS A 119 -5.41 -9.85 7.72
N GLN A 120 -4.79 -9.13 6.80
CA GLN A 120 -3.51 -8.45 7.03
C GLN A 120 -3.61 -7.38 8.12
N ILE A 121 -4.62 -6.50 8.04
CA ILE A 121 -4.82 -5.45 9.05
C ILE A 121 -5.07 -6.11 10.42
N ALA A 122 -5.96 -7.09 10.50
CA ALA A 122 -6.26 -7.80 11.75
C ALA A 122 -5.07 -8.61 12.29
N PHE A 123 -4.17 -9.07 11.42
CA PHE A 123 -2.94 -9.75 11.82
C PHE A 123 -1.93 -8.77 12.40
N LEU A 124 -1.68 -7.65 11.71
CA LEU A 124 -0.73 -6.64 12.17
C LEU A 124 -1.19 -5.92 13.43
N ASP A 125 -2.49 -5.71 13.61
CA ASP A 125 -3.09 -5.10 14.81
C ASP A 125 -2.81 -5.92 16.09
N LYS A 126 -2.65 -7.24 15.96
CA LYS A 126 -2.29 -8.13 17.07
C LYS A 126 -0.82 -8.05 17.48
N ILE A 127 0.03 -7.41 16.68
CA ILE A 127 1.46 -7.27 16.99
C ILE A 127 1.61 -6.17 18.07
N PRO A 128 2.22 -6.48 19.22
CA PRO A 128 2.48 -5.49 20.26
C PRO A 128 3.31 -4.31 19.74
N SER A 129 3.02 -3.10 20.21
CA SER A 129 3.72 -1.86 19.82
C SER A 129 5.24 -1.97 19.85
N GLU A 130 5.80 -2.50 20.95
CA GLU A 130 7.24 -2.65 21.08
C GLU A 130 7.83 -3.57 20.00
N GLU A 131 7.16 -4.69 19.70
CA GLU A 131 7.59 -5.60 18.64
C GLU A 131 7.48 -4.92 17.27
N PHE A 132 6.37 -4.25 16.98
CA PHE A 132 6.16 -3.58 15.70
C PHE A 132 7.20 -2.48 15.43
N LEU A 133 7.58 -1.71 16.47
CA LEU A 133 8.53 -0.61 16.36
C LEU A 133 9.99 -1.06 16.31
N MET A 134 10.35 -2.16 16.98
CA MET A 134 11.75 -2.59 17.12
C MET A 134 12.15 -3.67 16.11
N LYS A 135 11.20 -4.48 15.63
CA LYS A 135 11.50 -5.62 14.75
C LYS A 135 11.83 -5.14 13.34
N ARG A 136 12.98 -5.58 12.83
CA ARG A 136 13.45 -5.26 11.48
C ARG A 136 12.75 -6.03 10.37
N GLU A 137 12.21 -7.20 10.69
CA GLU A 137 11.59 -8.11 9.73
C GLU A 137 10.14 -8.38 10.13
N LEU A 138 9.20 -7.80 9.39
CA LEU A 138 7.78 -8.07 9.50
C LEU A 138 7.37 -9.07 8.42
N THR A 139 6.74 -10.17 8.84
CA THR A 139 6.17 -11.16 7.91
C THR A 139 4.72 -10.79 7.64
N LEU A 140 4.36 -10.66 6.37
CA LEU A 140 2.98 -10.47 5.93
C LEU A 140 2.36 -11.83 5.61
N LEU A 141 1.05 -11.98 5.83
CA LEU A 141 0.31 -13.18 5.41
C LEU A 141 0.44 -13.38 3.90
N ARG A 142 0.40 -14.63 3.44
CA ARG A 142 0.34 -14.91 2.00
C ARG A 142 -1.11 -14.91 1.51
N LEU A 143 -1.30 -14.58 0.23
CA LEU A 143 -2.64 -14.48 -0.37
C LEU A 143 -3.39 -15.84 -0.37
N ASP A 144 -2.67 -16.95 -0.55
CA ASP A 144 -3.18 -18.32 -0.53
C ASP A 144 -3.53 -18.83 0.86
N GLU A 145 -2.90 -18.30 1.91
CA GLU A 145 -3.23 -18.58 3.31
C GLU A 145 -4.52 -17.85 3.76
N THR A 146 -5.06 -16.99 2.90
CA THR A 146 -6.26 -16.19 3.18
C THR A 146 -7.55 -16.73 2.59
N THR A 147 -7.52 -17.85 1.86
CA THR A 147 -8.72 -18.59 1.41
C THR A 147 -9.30 -19.53 2.46
#